data_AF-A0A2E4DXX9-F1
#
_entry.id   AF-A0A2E4DXX9-F1
#
_cell.length_a   1.000
_cell.length_b   1.000
_cell.length_c   1.000
_cell.angle_alpha   90.00
_cell.angle_beta   90.00
_cell.angle_gamma   90.00
#
_symmetry.space_group_name_H-M   'P 1'
#
loop_
_entity.id
_entity.type
_entity.pdbx_description
1 polymer ?
#
loop_
_entity_poly.entity_id
_entity_poly.type
_entity_poly.pdbx_seq_one_letter_code
_entity_poly.pdbx_strand_id
1 'polypeptide(L)'
;MDIFSHGLWGRGLFGYKGRLWLALFFGMFPDLFSFGIFAVLRAFKGTFQMGPPPLDIIPGWVHFNYNISHSFIPALIVIGIVAWRKKDVAFAMLGWPLHICMDFPFHTKEYFPTQFLWPVSDYAIDGIPWSDPIIWYPNLAGIIILYIYRYRSKGN
;
A
#
# COMPACT_ATOMS: atom_id res chain seq x y z
N MET A 1 2.25 -2.42 8.94
CA MET A 1 1.66 -1.61 7.87
C MET A 1 1.60 -0.17 8.29
N ASP A 2 2.18 0.72 7.49
CA ASP A 2 2.02 2.16 7.66
C ASP A 2 1.14 2.72 6.54
N ILE A 3 -0.17 2.43 6.64
CA ILE A 3 -1.19 2.75 5.64
C ILE A 3 -1.12 4.23 5.22
N PHE A 4 -0.96 5.12 6.19
CA PHE A 4 -0.93 6.56 5.94
C PHE A 4 0.32 6.98 5.15
N SER A 5 1.49 6.47 5.50
CA SER A 5 2.72 6.74 4.75
C SER A 5 2.60 6.30 3.30
N HIS A 6 2.04 5.12 3.03
CA HIS A 6 1.85 4.66 1.65
C HIS A 6 0.93 5.60 0.84
N GLY A 7 -0.15 6.07 1.46
CA GLY A 7 -1.01 7.09 0.86
C GLY A 7 -0.30 8.42 0.59
N LEU A 8 0.53 8.88 1.52
CA LEU A 8 1.29 10.13 1.36
C LEU A 8 2.33 10.03 0.24
N TRP A 9 3.05 8.90 0.15
CA TRP A 9 3.95 8.60 -0.96
C TRP A 9 3.20 8.57 -2.29
N GLY A 10 2.09 7.84 -2.37
CA GLY A 10 1.25 7.77 -3.57
C GLY A 10 0.80 9.15 -4.04
N ARG A 11 0.22 9.95 -3.13
CA ARG A 11 -0.20 11.33 -3.40
C ARG A 11 0.94 12.22 -3.88
N GLY A 12 2.07 12.19 -3.20
CA GLY A 12 3.21 13.06 -3.49
C GLY A 12 3.90 12.70 -4.80
N LEU A 13 4.02 11.42 -5.13
CA LEU A 13 4.72 10.96 -6.33
C LEU A 13 3.82 10.91 -7.57
N PHE A 14 2.53 10.57 -7.44
CA PHE A 14 1.66 10.33 -8.59
C PHE A 14 0.42 11.21 -8.66
N GLY A 15 0.12 11.97 -7.60
CA GLY A 15 -1.06 12.82 -7.52
C GLY A 15 -0.91 14.21 -8.16
N TYR A 16 0.31 14.65 -8.46
CA TYR A 16 0.62 16.04 -8.84
C TYR A 16 0.01 16.49 -10.17
N LYS A 17 -0.45 15.56 -11.03
CA LYS A 17 -1.16 15.86 -12.29
C LYS A 17 -2.68 16.03 -12.11
N GLY A 18 -3.12 16.60 -10.99
CA GLY A 18 -4.54 16.87 -10.71
C GLY A 18 -5.35 15.69 -10.17
N ARG A 19 -4.70 14.57 -9.82
CA ARG A 19 -5.34 13.34 -9.31
C ARG A 19 -4.90 13.01 -7.87
N LEU A 20 -4.73 14.04 -7.04
CA LEU A 20 -4.14 13.93 -5.69
C LEU A 20 -4.82 12.89 -4.79
N TRP A 21 -6.15 12.91 -4.71
CA TRP A 21 -6.92 12.00 -3.86
C TRP A 21 -6.93 10.57 -4.40
N LEU A 22 -6.94 10.42 -5.72
CA LEU A 22 -6.89 9.12 -6.36
C LEU A 22 -5.55 8.45 -6.12
N ALA A 23 -4.45 9.19 -6.25
CA ALA A 23 -3.11 8.68 -5.99
C ALA A 23 -2.88 8.39 -4.50
N LEU A 24 -3.48 9.18 -3.60
CA LEU A 24 -3.51 8.87 -2.16
C LEU A 24 -4.21 7.54 -1.92
N PHE A 25 -5.40 7.37 -2.49
CA PHE A 25 -6.18 6.14 -2.36
C PHE A 25 -5.41 4.93 -2.89
N PHE A 26 -4.84 4.98 -4.09
CA PHE A 26 -4.09 3.84 -4.64
C PHE A 26 -2.78 3.55 -3.88
N GLY A 27 -2.20 4.54 -3.22
CA GLY A 27 -1.11 4.30 -2.26
C GLY A 27 -1.57 3.53 -1.02
N MET A 28 -2.81 3.71 -0.56
CA MET A 28 -3.38 2.98 0.59
C MET A 28 -4.13 1.70 0.19
N PHE A 29 -4.43 1.54 -1.10
CA PHE A 29 -5.38 0.56 -1.59
C PHE A 29 -5.07 -0.88 -1.16
N PRO A 30 -3.82 -1.37 -1.25
CA PRO A 30 -3.54 -2.76 -0.92
C PRO A 30 -3.91 -3.14 0.51
N ASP A 31 -3.56 -2.30 1.47
CA ASP A 31 -3.92 -2.41 2.88
C ASP A 31 -5.43 -2.26 3.11
N LEU A 32 -6.06 -1.27 2.45
CA LEU A 32 -7.48 -1.03 2.63
C LEU A 32 -8.34 -2.19 2.12
N PHE A 33 -7.92 -2.82 1.01
CA PHE A 33 -8.65 -3.92 0.38
C PHE A 33 -8.62 -5.23 1.20
N SER A 34 -7.63 -5.40 2.07
CA SER A 34 -7.52 -6.54 2.98
C SER A 34 -7.88 -6.13 4.41
N PHE A 35 -6.93 -5.53 5.13
CA PHE A 35 -7.07 -5.15 6.53
C PHE A 35 -8.06 -4.01 6.78
N GLY A 36 -8.22 -3.07 5.84
CA GLY A 36 -9.21 -1.99 5.97
C GLY A 36 -10.64 -2.54 6.03
N ILE A 37 -11.01 -3.43 5.10
CA ILE A 37 -12.30 -4.13 5.12
C ILE A 37 -12.45 -4.93 6.41
N PHE A 38 -11.40 -5.65 6.82
CA PHE A 38 -11.45 -6.45 8.05
C PHE A 38 -11.65 -5.60 9.31
N ALA A 39 -10.96 -4.46 9.41
CA ALA A 39 -11.09 -3.51 10.51
C ALA A 39 -12.53 -2.96 10.61
N VAL A 40 -13.13 -2.58 9.48
CA VAL A 40 -14.53 -2.11 9.42
C VAL A 40 -15.49 -3.20 9.90
N LEU A 41 -15.32 -4.44 9.45
CA LEU A 41 -16.17 -5.56 9.88
C LEU A 41 -16.03 -5.84 11.37
N ARG A 42 -14.81 -5.79 11.93
CA ARG A 42 -14.58 -5.94 13.37
C ARG A 42 -15.18 -4.80 14.18
N ALA A 43 -15.12 -3.57 13.67
CA ALA A 43 -15.72 -2.42 14.31
C ALA A 43 -17.25 -2.58 14.41
N PHE A 44 -17.91 -2.99 13.33
CA PHE A 44 -19.35 -3.28 13.35
C PHE A 44 -19.73 -4.43 14.30
N LYS A 45 -18.84 -5.42 14.46
CA LYS A 45 -19.04 -6.55 15.40
C LYS A 45 -18.67 -6.22 16.84
N GLY A 46 -18.15 -5.02 17.13
CA GLY A 46 -17.67 -4.64 18.46
C GLY A 46 -16.40 -5.40 18.90
N THR A 47 -15.68 -6.04 17.97
CA THR A 47 -14.47 -6.82 18.27
C THR A 47 -13.19 -6.14 17.79
N PHE A 48 -13.25 -4.86 17.42
CA PHE A 48 -12.09 -4.10 16.98
C PHE A 48 -11.08 -3.92 18.11
N GLN A 49 -9.80 -4.07 17.77
CA GLN A 49 -8.66 -3.86 18.68
C GLN A 49 -7.61 -3.04 17.96
N MET A 50 -6.92 -2.18 18.71
CA MET A 50 -5.78 -1.43 18.19
C MET A 50 -4.58 -2.35 18.00
N GLY A 51 -3.82 -2.13 16.93
CA GLY A 51 -2.66 -2.94 16.58
C GLY A 51 -2.97 -4.10 15.62
N PRO A 52 -1.93 -4.87 15.25
CA PRO A 52 -2.10 -5.99 14.33
C PRO A 52 -2.97 -7.10 14.96
N PRO A 53 -4.01 -7.60 14.25
CA PRO A 53 -4.77 -8.76 14.71
C PRO A 53 -3.89 -10.02 14.85
N PRO A 54 -4.14 -10.88 15.86
CA PRO A 54 -3.59 -12.23 15.89
C PRO A 54 -3.92 -13.02 14.61
N LEU A 55 -3.01 -13.87 14.13
CA LEU A 55 -3.18 -14.59 12.86
C LEU A 55 -4.34 -15.59 12.87
N ASP A 56 -4.64 -16.19 14.02
CA ASP A 56 -5.69 -17.20 14.21
C ASP A 56 -7.11 -16.65 14.00
N ILE A 57 -7.31 -15.35 14.22
CA ILE A 57 -8.60 -14.69 14.00
C ILE A 57 -8.78 -14.15 12.58
N ILE A 58 -7.75 -14.23 11.74
CA ILE A 58 -7.79 -13.65 10.39
C ILE A 58 -8.40 -14.66 9.42
N PRO A 59 -9.53 -14.31 8.76
CA PRO A 59 -10.19 -15.22 7.85
C PRO A 59 -9.43 -15.34 6.53
N GLY A 60 -9.54 -16.51 5.87
CA GLY A 60 -8.83 -16.80 4.61
C GLY A 60 -9.06 -15.81 3.48
N TRP A 61 -10.22 -15.13 3.44
CA TRP A 61 -10.47 -14.09 2.43
C TRP A 61 -9.57 -12.86 2.60
N VAL A 62 -9.11 -12.55 3.82
CA VAL A 62 -8.16 -11.45 4.05
C VAL A 62 -6.81 -11.81 3.45
N HIS A 63 -6.36 -13.05 3.62
CA HIS A 63 -5.13 -13.55 2.99
C HIS A 63 -5.23 -13.55 1.46
N PHE A 64 -6.37 -13.98 0.92
CA PHE A 64 -6.60 -13.92 -0.52
C PHE A 64 -6.59 -12.47 -1.04
N ASN A 65 -7.31 -11.57 -0.37
CA ASN A 65 -7.34 -10.14 -0.70
C ASN A 65 -5.95 -9.50 -0.57
N TYR A 66 -5.17 -9.93 0.41
CA TYR A 66 -3.80 -9.49 0.59
C TYR A 66 -2.93 -9.89 -0.59
N ASN A 67 -2.93 -11.17 -0.97
CA ASN A 67 -2.12 -11.67 -2.08
C ASN A 67 -2.47 -11.01 -3.42
N ILE A 68 -3.76 -10.82 -3.70
CA ILE A 68 -4.19 -10.13 -4.92
C ILE A 68 -3.86 -8.63 -4.89
N SER A 69 -3.90 -7.98 -3.72
CA SER A 69 -3.63 -6.55 -3.63
C SER A 69 -2.14 -6.22 -3.47
N HIS A 70 -1.31 -7.16 -3.00
CA HIS A 70 0.13 -6.99 -2.79
C HIS A 70 0.98 -7.68 -3.88
N SER A 71 0.43 -7.83 -5.09
CA SER A 71 1.14 -8.42 -6.23
C SER A 71 1.13 -7.53 -7.46
N PHE A 72 2.27 -7.46 -8.16
CA PHE A 72 2.39 -6.67 -9.38
C PHE A 72 1.55 -7.24 -10.52
N ILE A 73 1.32 -8.54 -10.56
CA ILE A 73 0.55 -9.15 -11.67
C ILE A 73 -0.87 -8.58 -11.75
N PRO A 74 -1.72 -8.72 -10.72
CA PRO A 74 -3.05 -8.10 -10.72
C PRO A 74 -2.98 -6.57 -10.80
N ALA A 75 -2.04 -5.93 -10.09
CA ALA A 75 -1.91 -4.47 -10.11
C ALA A 75 -1.65 -3.93 -11.53
N LEU A 76 -0.67 -4.48 -12.24
CA LEU A 76 -0.29 -4.03 -13.58
C LEU A 76 -1.33 -4.41 -14.64
N ILE A 77 -2.05 -5.52 -14.48
CA ILE A 77 -3.19 -5.85 -15.34
C ILE A 77 -4.28 -4.76 -15.22
N VAL A 78 -4.71 -4.44 -14.00
CA VAL A 78 -5.76 -3.46 -13.75
C VAL A 78 -5.32 -2.07 -14.22
N ILE A 79 -4.07 -1.66 -13.93
CA ILE A 79 -3.50 -0.40 -14.39
C ILE A 79 -3.43 -0.37 -15.92
N GLY A 80 -3.01 -1.46 -16.57
CA GLY A 80 -2.91 -1.56 -18.03
C GLY A 80 -4.27 -1.39 -18.72
N ILE A 81 -5.32 -2.02 -18.17
CA ILE A 81 -6.69 -1.86 -18.66
C ILE A 81 -7.13 -0.39 -18.56
N VAL A 82 -6.90 0.26 -17.42
CA VAL A 82 -7.26 1.67 -17.23
C VAL A 82 -6.43 2.59 -18.14
N ALA A 83 -5.14 2.30 -18.32
CA ALA A 83 -4.22 3.08 -19.14
C ALA A 83 -4.65 3.14 -20.62
N TRP A 84 -5.37 2.13 -21.10
CA TRP A 84 -5.89 2.12 -22.47
C TRP A 84 -6.89 3.26 -22.75
N ARG A 85 -7.65 3.70 -21.74
CA ARG A 85 -8.68 4.74 -21.89
C ARG A 85 -8.42 6.02 -21.10
N LYS A 86 -7.76 5.93 -19.94
CA LYS A 86 -7.59 7.03 -18.98
C LYS A 86 -6.18 7.04 -18.41
N LYS A 87 -5.22 7.53 -19.20
CA LYS A 87 -3.79 7.55 -18.84
C LYS A 87 -3.49 8.35 -17.58
N ASP A 88 -4.23 9.42 -17.33
CA ASP A 88 -4.11 10.26 -16.14
C ASP A 88 -4.58 9.54 -14.86
N VAL A 89 -5.65 8.74 -14.96
CA VAL A 89 -6.13 7.86 -13.88
C VAL A 89 -5.11 6.75 -13.65
N ALA A 90 -4.65 6.08 -14.71
CA ALA A 90 -3.62 5.05 -14.63
C ALA A 90 -2.31 5.56 -14.01
N PHE A 91 -1.92 6.81 -14.31
CA PHE A 91 -0.77 7.43 -13.68
C PHE A 91 -0.96 7.57 -12.15
N ALA A 92 -2.13 8.01 -11.70
CA ALA A 92 -2.43 8.09 -10.26
C ALA A 92 -2.42 6.71 -9.59
N MET A 93 -2.83 5.67 -10.31
CA MET A 93 -2.80 4.28 -9.83
C MET A 93 -1.40 3.74 -9.58
N LEU A 94 -0.34 4.39 -10.08
CA LEU A 94 1.05 3.96 -9.81
C LEU A 94 1.43 4.03 -8.32
N GLY A 95 0.60 4.65 -7.46
CA GLY A 95 0.71 4.49 -6.01
C GLY A 95 0.59 3.04 -5.55
N TRP A 96 -0.17 2.21 -6.28
CA TRP A 96 -0.35 0.80 -5.98
C TRP A 96 0.93 -0.04 -6.18
N PRO A 97 1.59 -0.06 -7.35
CA PRO A 97 2.88 -0.76 -7.47
C PRO A 97 3.96 -0.18 -6.55
N LEU A 98 3.95 1.13 -6.27
CA LEU A 98 4.86 1.69 -5.27
C LEU A 98 4.60 1.10 -3.87
N HIS A 99 3.35 0.92 -3.48
CA HIS A 99 2.99 0.25 -2.23
C HIS A 99 3.61 -1.15 -2.16
N ILE A 100 3.47 -1.95 -3.22
CA ILE A 100 4.04 -3.30 -3.29
C ILE A 100 5.57 -3.26 -3.14
N CYS A 101 6.25 -2.32 -3.82
CA CYS A 101 7.70 -2.14 -3.68
C CYS A 101 8.11 -1.81 -2.24
N MET A 102 7.35 -0.96 -1.57
CA MET A 102 7.63 -0.55 -0.19
C MET A 102 7.41 -1.73 0.77
N ASP A 103 6.36 -2.50 0.57
CA ASP A 103 6.01 -3.58 1.49
C ASP A 103 6.83 -4.85 1.31
N PHE A 104 7.30 -5.14 0.10
CA PHE A 104 8.11 -6.33 -0.17
C PHE A 104 9.28 -6.55 0.81
N PRO A 105 10.13 -5.54 1.11
CA PRO A 105 11.21 -5.66 2.08
C PRO A 105 10.83 -5.41 3.54
N PHE A 106 9.60 -4.96 3.82
CA PHE A 106 9.22 -4.47 5.16
C PHE A 106 8.09 -5.27 5.83
N HIS A 107 7.91 -6.52 5.39
CA HIS A 107 7.13 -7.56 6.05
C HIS A 107 7.98 -8.73 6.48
N THR A 108 7.71 -9.24 7.68
CA THR A 108 8.32 -10.48 8.14
C THR A 108 7.60 -11.68 7.53
N LYS A 109 8.29 -12.81 7.43
CA LYS A 109 7.64 -14.08 7.04
C LYS A 109 6.62 -14.56 8.06
N GLU A 110 6.76 -14.14 9.30
CA GLU A 110 5.86 -14.48 10.39
C GLU A 110 4.52 -13.74 10.29
N TYR A 111 4.46 -12.58 9.62
CA TYR A 111 3.26 -11.78 9.56
C TYR A 111 3.09 -11.13 8.17
N PHE A 112 2.31 -11.81 7.32
CA PHE A 112 1.93 -11.33 5.97
C PHE A 112 3.10 -11.02 5.03
N PRO A 113 3.95 -12.01 4.70
CA PRO A 113 4.99 -11.82 3.69
C PRO A 113 4.41 -11.44 2.33
N THR A 114 4.91 -10.35 1.75
CA THR A 114 4.45 -9.84 0.45
C THR A 114 4.94 -10.71 -0.71
N GLN A 115 4.02 -11.45 -1.32
CA GLN A 115 4.25 -12.28 -2.49
C GLN A 115 4.07 -11.46 -3.78
N PHE A 116 5.06 -10.63 -4.12
CA PHE A 116 4.94 -9.61 -5.17
C PHE A 116 4.66 -10.15 -6.59
N LEU A 117 4.82 -11.46 -6.83
CA LEU A 117 4.55 -12.16 -8.09
C LEU A 117 3.38 -13.14 -8.01
N TRP A 118 2.55 -13.09 -6.96
CA TRP A 118 1.36 -13.94 -6.86
C TRP A 118 0.41 -13.67 -8.06
N PRO A 119 -0.23 -14.68 -8.68
CA PRO A 119 -0.26 -16.09 -8.30
C PRO A 119 0.84 -16.95 -8.96
N VAL A 120 1.77 -16.35 -9.69
CA VAL A 120 2.81 -17.10 -10.43
C VAL A 120 3.90 -17.61 -9.48
N SER A 121 4.21 -16.86 -8.43
CA SER A 121 5.15 -17.26 -7.39
C SER A 121 4.69 -16.78 -6.02
N ASP A 122 4.91 -17.62 -5.02
CA ASP A 122 4.75 -17.36 -3.59
C ASP A 122 6.05 -16.87 -2.92
N TYR A 123 7.08 -16.56 -3.72
CA TYR A 123 8.35 -16.08 -3.20
C TYR A 123 8.16 -14.78 -2.42
N ALA A 124 8.72 -14.78 -1.21
CA ALA A 124 8.79 -13.64 -0.34
C ALA A 124 10.07 -13.70 0.50
N ILE A 125 10.52 -12.52 0.93
CA ILE A 125 11.68 -12.37 1.81
C ILE A 125 11.22 -12.16 3.25
N ASP A 126 12.15 -12.39 4.18
CA ASP A 126 11.95 -12.05 5.58
C ASP A 126 12.49 -10.64 5.81
N GLY A 127 11.59 -9.67 5.87
CA GLY A 127 11.88 -8.26 5.93
C GLY A 127 11.93 -7.68 7.35
N ILE A 128 12.16 -6.37 7.42
CA ILE A 128 12.17 -5.62 8.70
C ILE A 128 10.81 -4.93 8.84
N PRO A 129 10.04 -5.19 9.91
CA PRO A 129 8.68 -4.67 10.02
C PRO A 129 8.67 -3.13 10.06
N TRP A 130 7.65 -2.53 9.46
CA TRP A 130 7.41 -1.07 9.47
C TRP A 130 7.44 -0.40 10.86
N SER A 131 7.17 -1.15 11.92
CA SER A 131 7.24 -0.66 13.30
C SER A 131 8.67 -0.47 13.82
N ASP A 132 9.66 -1.02 13.11
CA ASP A 132 11.06 -0.86 13.48
C ASP A 132 11.50 0.61 13.26
N PRO A 133 12.08 1.26 14.27
CA PRO A 133 12.59 2.63 14.15
C PRO A 133 13.54 2.86 12.96
N ILE A 134 14.32 1.84 12.56
CA ILE A 134 15.27 1.95 11.43
C ILE A 134 14.56 2.14 10.10
N ILE A 135 13.31 1.69 9.97
CA ILE A 135 12.48 1.88 8.79
C ILE A 135 11.57 3.09 8.96
N TRP A 136 10.99 3.26 10.16
CA TRP A 136 10.00 4.28 10.42
C TRP A 136 10.55 5.72 10.31
N TYR A 137 11.69 6.02 10.93
CA TYR A 137 12.25 7.39 10.90
C TYR A 137 12.69 7.82 9.49
N PRO A 138 13.43 7.01 8.71
CA PRO A 138 13.77 7.37 7.34
C PRO A 138 12.54 7.53 6.44
N ASN A 139 11.51 6.69 6.60
CA ASN A 139 10.26 6.82 5.86
C ASN A 139 9.59 8.18 6.14
N LEU A 140 9.46 8.57 7.41
CA LEU A 140 8.90 9.87 7.80
C LEU A 140 9.72 11.03 7.22
N ALA A 141 11.05 10.96 7.33
CA ALA A 141 11.94 11.97 6.76
C ALA A 141 11.77 12.09 5.23
N GLY A 142 11.69 10.96 4.53
CA GLY A 142 11.47 10.91 3.08
C GLY A 142 10.16 11.57 2.65
N ILE A 143 9.07 11.32 3.39
CA ILE A 143 7.78 11.98 3.14
C ILE A 143 7.89 13.50 3.35
N ILE A 144 8.50 13.94 4.46
CA ILE A 144 8.68 15.38 4.74
C ILE A 144 9.45 16.05 3.59
N ILE A 145 10.57 15.45 3.16
CA ILE A 145 11.40 15.95 2.05
C ILE A 145 10.59 16.03 0.76
N LEU A 146 9.84 14.97 0.42
CA LEU A 146 9.00 14.92 -0.77
C LEU A 146 7.99 16.07 -0.78
N TYR A 147 7.30 16.34 0.33
CA TYR A 147 6.30 17.40 0.39
C TYR A 147 6.92 18.80 0.41
N ILE A 148 8.09 19.00 1.02
CA ILE A 148 8.86 20.24 0.88
C ILE A 148 9.21 20.48 -0.59
N TYR A 149 9.70 19.46 -1.28
CA TYR A 149 10.01 19.55 -2.72
C TYR A 149 8.76 19.91 -3.52
N ARG A 150 7.64 19.22 -3.32
CA ARG A 150 6.37 19.51 -4.02
C ARG A 150 5.82 20.90 -3.74
N TYR A 151 5.99 21.42 -2.53
CA TYR A 151 5.59 22.78 -2.19
C TYR A 151 6.43 23.81 -2.97
N ARG A 152 7.76 23.63 -2.99
CA ARG A 152 8.68 24.53 -3.71
C ARG A 152 8.48 24.50 -5.22
N SER A 153 8.25 23.32 -5.81
CA SER A 153 8.04 23.18 -7.26
C SER A 153 6.72 23.73 -7.77
N LYS A 154 5.76 24.10 -6.90
CA LYS A 154 4.52 24.77 -7.31
C LYS A 154 4.68 26.29 -7.46
N GLY A 155 5.73 26.87 -6.88
CA GLY A 155 5.99 28.31 -6.90
C GLY A 155 6.91 28.78 -8.03
N ASN A 156 7.46 27.84 -8.82
CA ASN A 156 8.19 28.09 -10.06
C ASN A 156 7.30 27.76 -11.26
#